data_AF-A0A662S1E8-F1
#
_entry.id   AF-A0A662S1E8-F1
#
_cell.length_a   1.000
_cell.length_b   1.000
_cell.length_c   1.000
_cell.angle_alpha   90.00
_cell.angle_beta   90.00
_cell.angle_gamma   90.00
#
_symmetry.space_group_name_H-M   'P 1'
#
loop_
_entity.id
_entity.type
_entity.pdbx_description
1 polymer ?
#
loop_
_entity_poly.entity_id
_entity_poly.type
_entity_poly.pdbx_seq_one_letter_code
_entity_poly.pdbx_strand_id
1 'polypeptide(L)' 'QLGDDVFVHRAGVLQGRKTRITYRRGDVVRARITGVSRPSPAAAARGEPIVRVSLTCRQPGMGKVEAQEVEEGGAS' A
#
# COMPACT_ATOMS: atom_id res chain seq x y z
N GLN A 1 -12.52 5.29 9.24
CA GLN A 1 -11.76 4.12 8.72
C GLN A 1 -11.27 4.41 7.30
N LEU A 2 -10.12 3.86 6.88
CA LEU A 2 -9.60 4.06 5.51
C LEU A 2 -10.56 3.53 4.43
N GLY A 3 -11.37 2.53 4.77
CA GLY A 3 -12.42 1.95 3.93
C GLY A 3 -13.39 2.99 3.35
N ASP A 4 -13.78 3.99 4.15
CA ASP A 4 -14.86 4.93 3.82
C ASP A 4 -14.38 6.28 3.26
N ASP A 5 -13.07 6.37 2.99
CA ASP A 5 -12.45 7.59 2.48
C ASP A 5 -12.37 7.61 0.96
N VAL A 6 -12.58 8.80 0.39
CA VAL A 6 -12.43 9.06 -1.04
C VAL A 6 -11.06 9.67 -1.27
N PHE A 7 -10.24 9.01 -2.08
CA PHE A 7 -8.90 9.49 -2.39
C PHE A 7 -8.89 10.24 -3.72
N VAL A 8 -8.19 11.36 -3.76
CA VAL A 8 -7.93 12.15 -4.96
C VAL A 8 -6.44 12.03 -5.29
N HIS A 9 -6.12 11.73 -6.55
CA HIS A 9 -4.76 11.70 -7.03
C HIS A 9 -4.40 13.04 -7.70
N ARG A 10 -3.39 13.74 -7.18
CA ARG A 10 -2.86 15.00 -7.75
C ARG A 10 -1.34 15.03 -7.62
N ALA A 11 -0.64 15.39 -8.69
CA ALA A 11 0.82 15.57 -8.72
C ALA A 11 1.62 14.41 -8.09
N GLY A 12 1.21 13.15 -8.34
CA GLY A 12 1.88 11.96 -7.81
C GLY A 12 1.62 11.67 -6.33
N VAL A 13 0.69 12.40 -5.71
CA VAL A 13 0.24 12.20 -4.33
C VAL A 13 -1.20 11.71 -4.33
N LEU A 14 -1.49 10.68 -3.54
CA LEU A 14 -2.84 10.20 -3.29
C LEU A 14 -3.30 10.72 -1.92
N GLN A 15 -4.32 11.58 -1.91
CA GLN A 15 -4.80 12.25 -0.69
C GLN A 15 -6.23 11.86 -0.35
N GLY A 16 -6.46 11.40 0.88
CA GLY A 16 -7.80 11.13 1.41
C GLY A 16 -8.53 12.43 1.76
N ARG A 17 -9.80 12.55 1.39
CA ARG A 17 -10.60 13.76 1.66
C ARG A 17 -11.01 13.88 3.11
N LYS A 18 -11.38 12.77 3.76
CA LYS A 18 -11.85 12.75 5.15
C LYS A 18 -10.69 12.61 6.12
N THR A 19 -9.82 11.63 5.89
CA THR A 19 -8.71 11.32 6.81
C THR A 19 -7.51 12.26 6.65
N ARG A 20 -7.44 12.99 5.53
CA ARG A 20 -6.30 13.81 5.12
C ARG A 20 -4.98 13.05 5.00
N ILE A 21 -5.00 11.72 5.07
CA ILE A 21 -3.82 10.87 4.87
C ILE A 21 -3.32 11.06 3.45
N THR A 22 -2.00 11.14 3.30
CA THR A 22 -1.33 11.24 2.00
C THR A 22 -0.42 10.05 1.79
N TYR A 23 -0.51 9.46 0.60
CA TYR A 23 0.43 8.46 0.11
C TYR A 23 1.28 9.07 -1.00
N ARG A 24 2.59 8.88 -0.90
CA ARG A 24 3.60 9.35 -1.84
C ARG A 24 4.55 8.21 -2.18
N ARG A 25 5.29 8.35 -3.27
CA ARG A 25 6.39 7.42 -3.58
C ARG A 25 7.41 7.44 -2.43
N GLY A 26 7.81 6.27 -1.96
CA GLY A 26 8.72 6.08 -0.82
C GLY A 26 8.02 5.78 0.50
N ASP A 27 6.71 5.96 0.60
CA ASP A 27 5.97 5.61 1.82
C ASP A 27 5.93 4.09 2.05
N VAL A 28 6.13 3.69 3.30
CA VAL A 28 5.99 2.30 3.73
C VAL A 28 4.54 2.05 4.14
N VAL A 29 3.98 0.92 3.68
CA VAL A 29 2.58 0.56 3.95
C VAL A 29 2.46 -0.87 4.45
N ARG A 30 1.49 -1.09 5.34
CA ARG A 30 0.99 -2.42 5.69
C ARG A 30 -0.27 -2.68 4.87
N ALA A 31 -0.19 -3.69 4.01
CA ALA A 31 -1.27 -4.07 3.09
C ALA A 31 -1.55 -5.59 3.15
N ARG A 32 -2.69 -6.01 2.62
CA ARG A 32 -3.07 -7.42 2.48
C ARG A 32 -3.08 -7.81 1.01
N ILE A 33 -2.53 -8.98 0.70
CA ILE A 33 -2.62 -9.60 -0.62
C ILE A 33 -4.07 -10.04 -0.87
N THR A 34 -4.66 -9.58 -1.97
CA THR A 34 -6.01 -9.96 -2.39
C THR A 34 -6.03 -10.92 -3.56
N GLY A 35 -4.93 -11.00 -4.32
CA GLY A 35 -4.82 -11.93 -5.43
C GLY A 35 -3.40 -12.03 -5.93
N VAL A 36 -3.04 -13.21 -6.41
CA VAL A 36 -1.79 -13.49 -7.08
C VAL A 36 -2.13 -14.23 -8.36
N SER A 37 -1.75 -13.67 -9.50
CA SER A 37 -1.92 -14.33 -10.79
C SER A 37 -0.56 -14.57 -11.43
N ARG A 38 -0.31 -15.82 -11.80
CA ARG A 38 0.79 -16.15 -12.69
C ARG A 38 0.36 -15.84 -14.13
N PRO A 39 1.11 -15.04 -14.88
CA PRO A 39 0.87 -14.82 -16.28
C PRO A 39 1.22 -16.07 -17.08
N SER A 40 0.82 -16.09 -18.35
CA SER A 40 1.13 -17.23 -19.21
C SER A 40 2.66 -17.40 -19.36
N PRO A 41 3.15 -18.62 -19.63
CA PRO A 41 4.58 -18.86 -19.85
C PRO A 41 5.20 -17.98 -20.96
N ALA A 42 4.38 -17.53 -21.92
CA ALA A 42 4.80 -16.64 -23.00
C ALA A 42 4.96 -15.17 -22.58
N ALA A 43 4.53 -14.78 -21.38
CA ALA A 43 4.61 -13.41 -20.87
C ALA A 43 6.07 -12.96 -20.66
N ALA A 44 6.95 -13.88 -20.25
CA ALA A 44 8.38 -13.60 -20.11
C ALA A 44 9.02 -13.18 -21.46
N ALA A 45 8.57 -13.75 -22.57
CA ALA A 45 9.04 -13.41 -23.91
C ALA A 45 8.51 -12.06 -24.41
N ARG A 46 7.41 -11.53 -23.84
CA ARG A 46 6.82 -10.23 -24.19
C ARG A 46 7.23 -9.09 -23.26
N GLY A 47 8.11 -9.36 -22.29
CA GLY A 47 8.52 -8.37 -21.28
C GLY A 47 7.43 -8.02 -20.27
N GLU A 48 6.41 -8.88 -20.13
CA GLU A 48 5.32 -8.70 -19.16
C GLU A 48 5.76 -9.13 -17.75
N PRO A 49 5.16 -8.58 -16.68
CA PRO A 49 5.49 -8.96 -15.31
C PRO A 49 5.28 -10.46 -15.09
N ILE A 50 6.29 -11.17 -14.59
CA ILE A 50 6.26 -12.64 -14.40
C ILE A 50 5.25 -13.06 -13.32
N VAL A 51 4.82 -12.16 -12.44
CA VAL A 51 3.76 -12.37 -11.46
C VAL A 51 3.06 -11.03 -11.20
N ARG A 52 1.72 -11.03 -11.22
CA ARG A 52 0.92 -9.88 -10.77
C ARG A 52 0.38 -10.16 -9.37
N VAL A 53 0.65 -9.24 -8.46
CA VAL A 53 0.14 -9.28 -7.08
C VAL A 53 -0.78 -8.07 -6.86
N SER A 54 -2.01 -8.34 -6.44
CA SER A 54 -3.00 -7.33 -6.08
C SER A 54 -3.02 -7.15 -4.56
N LEU A 55 -3.03 -5.90 -4.09
CA LEU A 55 -2.98 -5.54 -2.67
C LEU A 55 -4.16 -4.65 -2.28
N THR A 56 -4.54 -4.66 -0.99
CA THR A 56 -5.51 -3.73 -0.40
C THR A 56 -5.02 -3.16 0.93
N CYS A 57 -5.37 -1.89 1.20
CA CYS A 57 -5.20 -1.23 2.49
C CYS A 57 -6.54 -0.85 3.14
N ARG A 58 -7.68 -1.38 2.64
CA ARG A 58 -9.04 -0.93 3.01
C ARG A 58 -9.66 -1.66 4.20
N GLN A 59 -8.88 -2.39 4.99
CA GLN A 59 -9.38 -3.12 6.17
C GLN A 59 -8.70 -2.58 7.45
N PRO A 60 -9.28 -2.82 8.64
CA PRO A 60 -8.71 -2.36 9.90
C PRO A 60 -7.26 -2.82 10.09
N GLY A 61 -6.43 -1.94 10.67
CA GLY A 61 -5.00 -2.22 10.95
C GLY A 61 -4.08 -2.19 9.72
N MET A 62 -4.55 -1.68 8.58
CA MET A 62 -3.76 -1.46 7.36
C MET A 62 -3.68 0.02 6.99
N GLY A 63 -2.73 0.35 6.12
CA GLY A 63 -2.46 1.71 5.69
C GLY A 63 -0.97 2.05 5.79
N LYS A 64 -0.68 3.35 5.81
CA LYS A 64 0.67 3.87 5.99
C LYS A 64 1.22 3.46 7.35
N VAL A 65 2.46 2.96 7.36
CA VAL A 65 3.21 2.72 8.60
C VAL A 65 4.09 3.95 8.76
N GLU A 66 3.79 4.76 9.77
CA GLU A 66 4.77 5.74 10.22
C GLU A 66 5.88 4.96 10.93
N ALA A 67 7.14 5.26 10.61
CA ALA A 67 8.23 4.79 11.43
C ALA A 67 7.98 5.40 12.81
N GLN A 68 7.49 4.59 13.74
CA GLN A 68 7.67 4.92 15.15
C GLN A 68 9.18 5.05 15.29
N GLU A 69 9.66 6.27 15.57
CA GLU A 69 10.94 6.40 16.23
C GLU A 69 10.89 5.39 17.38
N VAL A 70 11.75 4.38 17.28
CA VAL A 70 11.89 3.39 18.33
C VAL A 70 12.35 4.20 19.53
N GLU A 71 11.44 4.54 20.43
CA GLU A 71 11.80 4.99 21.76
C GLU A 71 12.56 3.81 22.39
N GLU A 72 13.89 3.88 22.34
CA GLU A 72 14.77 3.15 23.24
C GLU A 72 14.37 3.55 24.66
N GLY A 73 13.59 2.70 25.33
CA GLY A 73 13.05 3.07 26.63
C GLY A 73 12.40 1.92 27.40
N GLY A 74 13.25 1.04 27.93
CA GLY A 74 13.10 0.37 29.24
C GLY A 74 11.74 -0.21 29.67
N ALA A 75 11.74 -1.54 29.86
CA ALA A 75 11.01 -2.22 30.94
C ALA A 75 11.77 -3.54 31.23
N SER A 76 12.61 -3.53 32.26
CA SER A 76 12.39 -4.12 33.60
C SER A 76 12.86 -5.57 33.69
#